data_AF-A0A7X9FL65-F1
#
_entry.id   AF-A0A7X9FL65-F1
#
_cell.length_a   1.000
_cell.length_b   1.000
_cell.length_c   1.000
_cell.angle_alpha   90.00
_cell.angle_beta   90.00
_cell.angle_gamma   90.00
#
_symmetry.space_group_name_H-M   'P 1'
#
loop_
_entity.id
_entity.type
_entity.pdbx_description
1 polymer ?
#
loop_
_entity_poly.entity_id
_entity_poly.type
_entity_poly.pdbx_seq_one_letter_code
_entity_poly.pdbx_strand_id
1 'polypeptide(L)'
;MAEKRKWLTEDKLALIMGLFLFVLGMLNFAGLDILGWSAKTNVWTSAGNIFGAASGQYKGLPGIAALLLTFAFITAFLSVGLKYLGADVPRFIKSFTVVFFISILCWAMGHYALIAATPDQLAKYNLTWAMGLTGEAGFILALLAGIFIGNFLPGFAESLKEALRPEMYIKIAIVILGAELGVKAVDALGLASSVIFRGLCAIVEAYLIYWALVYFVARKYFKFSREWSAPLASGISICGVSAAIATGGAIRARPVVPIMVSSLVVVFTCIEMLLLPFAAQWGLWNQPMVAGAWMGLAVKSDGGAIASGAITDALIRAKAMAASGLQYQEGWVTMAATTIKIFIDVFIGIWSFVLAIVWCTFIDSKPGQRMKFSAVLDRFPRFVLGYVITFLVMLALCAMGPDMVKLGKATIAGTGTFRGIFFVLTFFTIGVVSNFKKLWAEGIGKLAAVYIVCLFGFIIWIGLFISWLFFHGVKPPVA
;
A
#
# COMPACT_ATOMS: atom_id res chain seq x y z
N MET A 1 7.43 33.37 9.01
CA MET A 1 8.08 32.67 10.13
C MET A 1 8.67 31.37 9.60
N ALA A 2 9.97 31.16 9.76
CA ALA A 2 10.62 29.92 9.33
C ALA A 2 10.14 28.78 10.25
N GLU A 3 9.34 27.88 9.70
CA GLU A 3 8.89 26.67 10.37
C GLU A 3 10.14 25.88 10.81
N LYS A 4 10.39 25.77 12.13
CA LYS A 4 11.48 24.94 12.66
C LYS A 4 11.32 23.55 12.04
N ARG A 5 12.26 23.15 11.17
CA ARG A 5 12.31 21.80 10.59
C ARG A 5 12.32 20.79 11.74
N LYS A 6 11.17 20.22 12.08
CA LYS A 6 11.09 19.07 12.99
C LYS A 6 11.87 17.94 12.34
N TRP A 7 12.87 17.41 13.04
CA TRP A 7 13.72 16.32 12.52
C TRP A 7 12.91 15.05 12.24
N LEU A 8 11.85 14.81 13.03
CA LEU A 8 10.93 13.69 12.89
C LEU A 8 9.74 14.07 11.99
N THR A 9 9.59 13.35 10.89
CA THR A 9 8.44 13.42 9.98
C THR A 9 7.59 12.17 10.14
N GLU A 10 6.33 12.20 9.71
CA GLU A 10 5.45 11.03 9.72
C GLU A 10 6.07 9.84 8.96
N ASP A 11 6.77 10.12 7.86
CA ASP A 11 7.48 9.13 7.06
C ASP A 11 8.63 8.45 7.83
N LYS A 12 9.46 9.23 8.54
CA LYS A 12 10.53 8.69 9.40
C LYS A 12 9.96 7.92 10.58
N LEU A 13 8.87 8.41 11.16
CA LEU A 13 8.20 7.74 12.26
C LEU A 13 7.66 6.38 11.79
N ALA A 14 6.98 6.32 10.65
CA ALA A 14 6.48 5.07 10.08
C ALA A 14 7.61 4.06 9.81
N LEU A 15 8.77 4.52 9.31
CA LEU A 15 9.97 3.69 9.19
C LEU A 15 10.41 3.11 10.54
N ILE A 16 10.59 3.97 11.56
CA ILE A 16 11.05 3.56 12.89
C ILE A 16 10.07 2.55 13.50
N MET A 17 8.78 2.81 13.37
CA MET A 17 7.71 1.96 13.88
C MET A 17 7.65 0.60 13.16
N GLY A 18 7.74 0.60 11.84
CA GLY A 18 7.82 -0.65 11.06
C GLY A 18 9.05 -1.48 11.43
N LEU A 19 10.22 -0.85 11.55
CA LEU A 19 11.45 -1.53 11.97
C LEU A 19 11.37 -2.04 13.41
N PHE A 20 10.71 -1.30 14.31
CA PHE A 20 10.48 -1.75 15.68
C PHE A 20 9.64 -3.04 15.70
N LEU A 21 8.50 -3.08 14.99
CA LEU A 21 7.69 -4.30 14.90
C LEU A 21 8.45 -5.46 14.24
N PHE A 22 9.27 -5.16 13.24
CA PHE A 22 10.15 -6.16 12.63
C PHE A 22 11.15 -6.73 13.65
N VAL A 23 11.85 -5.87 14.41
CA VAL A 23 12.79 -6.29 15.45
C VAL A 23 12.09 -7.11 16.55
N LEU A 24 10.86 -6.73 16.94
CA LEU A 24 10.08 -7.54 17.87
C LEU A 24 9.75 -8.93 17.29
N GLY A 25 9.40 -9.01 15.99
CA GLY A 25 9.20 -10.28 15.30
C GLY A 25 10.46 -11.12 15.18
N MET A 26 11.62 -10.48 15.00
CA MET A 26 12.94 -11.12 14.91
C MET A 26 13.35 -11.86 16.18
N LEU A 27 12.76 -11.53 17.34
CA LEU A 27 13.02 -12.27 18.59
C LEU A 27 12.60 -13.74 18.50
N ASN A 28 11.78 -14.14 17.52
CA ASN A 28 11.51 -15.55 17.22
C ASN A 28 12.77 -16.34 16.86
N PHE A 29 13.78 -15.71 16.22
CA PHE A 29 15.08 -16.36 15.96
C PHE A 29 15.87 -16.63 17.25
N ALA A 30 15.54 -15.94 18.34
CA ALA A 30 16.05 -16.20 19.69
C ALA A 30 15.11 -17.10 20.52
N GLY A 31 14.06 -17.67 19.92
CA GLY A 31 13.07 -18.51 20.60
C GLY A 31 12.00 -17.74 21.39
N LEU A 32 11.94 -16.41 21.27
CA LEU A 32 10.99 -15.55 21.98
C LEU A 32 9.89 -15.05 21.04
N ASP A 33 8.71 -15.66 21.11
CA ASP A 33 7.54 -15.18 20.38
C ASP A 33 6.80 -14.09 21.18
N ILE A 34 7.04 -12.82 20.87
CA ILE A 34 6.44 -11.69 21.59
C ILE A 34 5.32 -10.98 20.82
N LEU A 35 4.97 -11.46 19.62
CA LEU A 35 3.92 -10.89 18.76
C LEU A 35 2.83 -11.91 18.41
N GLY A 36 3.04 -13.20 18.71
CA GLY A 36 2.12 -14.28 18.40
C GLY A 36 0.78 -14.25 19.14
N TRP A 37 0.66 -13.45 20.20
CA TRP A 37 -0.60 -13.19 20.90
C TRP A 37 -1.56 -12.27 20.12
N SER A 38 -1.08 -11.64 19.05
CA SER A 38 -1.88 -10.73 18.22
C SER A 38 -3.10 -11.41 17.60
N ALA A 39 -4.16 -10.64 17.40
CA ALA A 39 -5.46 -11.13 16.94
C ALA A 39 -5.47 -11.43 15.44
N LYS A 40 -5.31 -12.70 15.10
CA LYS A 40 -5.59 -13.22 13.77
C LYS A 40 -7.10 -13.35 13.57
N THR A 41 -7.57 -12.95 12.39
CA THR A 41 -8.96 -13.19 11.98
C THR A 41 -9.03 -14.49 11.18
N ASN A 42 -9.91 -15.41 11.57
CA ASN A 42 -10.12 -16.67 10.89
C ASN A 42 -11.34 -16.57 9.98
N VAL A 43 -11.38 -17.40 8.94
CA VAL A 43 -12.62 -17.60 8.18
C VAL A 43 -13.66 -18.26 9.09
N TRP A 44 -14.87 -17.69 9.16
CA TRP A 44 -15.84 -18.03 10.19
C TRP A 44 -17.28 -18.14 9.67
N THR A 45 -18.05 -19.03 10.31
CA THR A 45 -19.52 -19.14 10.18
C THR A 45 -20.25 -18.78 11.47
N SER A 46 -19.56 -18.88 12.62
CA SER A 46 -20.05 -18.52 13.95
C SER A 46 -19.17 -17.45 14.58
N ALA A 47 -19.81 -16.47 15.22
CA ALA A 47 -19.14 -15.28 15.78
C ALA A 47 -18.07 -15.60 16.84
N GLY A 48 -18.18 -16.74 17.53
CA GLY A 48 -17.19 -17.17 18.52
C GLY A 48 -15.82 -17.50 17.94
N ASN A 49 -15.73 -17.78 16.62
CA ASN A 49 -14.52 -18.24 15.96
C ASN A 49 -13.83 -17.15 15.11
N ILE A 50 -14.32 -15.91 15.14
CA ILE A 50 -13.79 -14.81 14.32
C ILE A 50 -12.32 -14.58 14.62
N PHE A 51 -11.94 -14.53 15.90
CA PHE A 51 -10.60 -14.18 16.32
C PHE A 51 -9.88 -15.34 16.99
N GLY A 52 -8.58 -15.44 16.77
CA GLY A 52 -7.66 -16.32 17.51
C GLY A 52 -6.28 -15.69 17.61
N ALA A 53 -5.38 -16.29 18.37
CA ALA A 53 -4.00 -15.85 18.42
C ALA A 53 -3.27 -16.19 17.10
N ALA A 54 -2.33 -15.34 16.68
CA ALA A 54 -1.55 -15.52 15.47
C ALA A 54 -0.62 -16.73 15.52
N SER A 55 -0.13 -17.10 16.71
CA SER A 55 0.80 -18.20 16.94
C SER A 55 0.20 -19.33 17.76
N GLY A 56 0.63 -20.56 17.45
CA GLY A 56 0.25 -21.75 18.18
C GLY A 56 0.72 -21.78 19.64
N GLN A 57 1.68 -20.94 20.03
CA GLN A 57 2.13 -20.80 21.42
C GLN A 57 1.04 -20.19 22.33
N TYR A 58 0.11 -19.42 21.74
CA TYR A 58 -0.91 -18.66 22.46
C TYR A 58 -2.32 -19.26 22.31
N LYS A 59 -2.44 -20.57 22.02
CA LYS A 59 -3.74 -21.25 21.84
C LYS A 59 -4.72 -21.10 23.02
N GLY A 60 -4.21 -20.89 24.23
CA GLY A 60 -5.03 -20.68 25.42
C GLY A 60 -5.62 -19.28 25.57
N LEU A 61 -5.22 -18.31 24.73
CA LEU A 61 -5.71 -16.94 24.78
C LEU A 61 -7.05 -16.83 24.04
N PRO A 62 -8.14 -16.40 24.70
CA PRO A 62 -9.43 -16.20 24.03
C PRO A 62 -9.31 -15.17 22.89
N GLY A 63 -10.00 -15.40 21.77
CA GLY A 63 -9.92 -14.52 20.59
C GLY A 63 -10.26 -13.06 20.86
N ILE A 64 -11.27 -12.80 21.70
CA ILE A 64 -11.65 -11.44 22.11
C ILE A 64 -10.55 -10.81 22.97
N ALA A 65 -9.91 -11.58 23.85
CA ALA A 65 -8.79 -11.09 24.65
C ALA A 65 -7.60 -10.73 23.75
N ALA A 66 -7.28 -11.57 22.75
CA ALA A 66 -6.28 -11.26 21.73
C ALA A 66 -6.61 -9.96 20.98
N LEU A 67 -7.87 -9.74 20.61
CA LEU A 67 -8.32 -8.51 19.95
C LEU A 67 -8.12 -7.28 20.83
N LEU A 68 -8.53 -7.33 22.09
CA LEU A 68 -8.39 -6.22 23.03
C LEU A 68 -6.92 -5.91 23.34
N LEU A 69 -6.08 -6.94 23.48
CA LEU A 69 -4.63 -6.75 23.63
C LEU A 69 -4.02 -6.11 22.37
N THR A 70 -4.48 -6.53 21.18
CA THR A 70 -3.99 -5.99 19.91
C THR A 70 -4.39 -4.53 19.75
N PHE A 71 -5.63 -4.21 20.09
CA PHE A 71 -6.12 -2.84 20.16
C PHE A 71 -5.31 -1.99 21.14
N ALA A 72 -5.10 -2.47 22.37
CA ALA A 72 -4.36 -1.75 23.41
C ALA A 72 -2.91 -1.48 22.98
N PHE A 73 -2.23 -2.50 22.43
CA PHE A 73 -0.87 -2.37 21.95
C PHE A 73 -0.76 -1.40 20.78
N ILE A 74 -1.58 -1.55 19.72
CA ILE A 74 -1.52 -0.67 18.54
C ILE A 74 -1.86 0.77 18.95
N THR A 75 -2.85 0.96 19.83
CA THR A 75 -3.21 2.30 20.34
C THR A 75 -2.04 2.93 21.09
N ALA A 76 -1.40 2.20 22.02
CA ALA A 76 -0.24 2.68 22.76
C ALA A 76 0.94 2.96 21.83
N PHE A 77 1.24 2.03 20.93
CA PHE A 77 2.31 2.11 19.94
C PHE A 77 2.18 3.33 19.04
N LEU A 78 1.00 3.56 18.45
CA LEU A 78 0.70 4.76 17.64
C LEU A 78 0.69 6.03 18.47
N SER A 79 0.15 6.01 19.69
CA SER A 79 0.12 7.19 20.58
C SER A 79 1.52 7.67 20.94
N VAL A 80 2.45 6.75 21.22
CA VAL A 80 3.86 7.09 21.47
C VAL A 80 4.46 7.80 20.26
N GLY A 81 4.29 7.24 19.06
CA GLY A 81 4.80 7.85 17.84
C GLY A 81 4.21 9.24 17.57
N LEU A 82 2.89 9.38 17.70
CA LEU A 82 2.17 10.62 17.45
C LEU A 82 2.47 11.71 18.49
N LYS A 83 2.80 11.34 19.73
CA LYS A 83 3.30 12.27 20.75
C LYS A 83 4.58 12.98 20.27
N TYR A 84 5.49 12.28 19.61
CA TYR A 84 6.71 12.88 19.05
C TYR A 84 6.45 13.78 17.83
N LEU A 85 5.33 13.60 17.12
CA LEU A 85 4.90 14.53 16.08
C LEU A 85 4.19 15.78 16.64
N GLY A 86 3.80 15.75 17.92
CA GLY A 86 3.08 16.81 18.60
C GLY A 86 1.56 16.77 18.35
N ALA A 87 1.01 15.59 18.08
CA ALA A 87 -0.43 15.40 17.96
C ALA A 87 -1.12 15.33 19.33
N ASP A 88 -2.43 15.59 19.36
CA ASP A 88 -3.27 15.46 20.56
C ASP A 88 -3.57 13.97 20.83
N VAL A 89 -2.82 13.37 21.75
CA VAL A 89 -2.92 11.94 22.07
C VAL A 89 -4.31 11.55 22.60
N PRO A 90 -4.94 12.27 23.55
CA PRO A 90 -6.31 11.95 23.99
C PRO A 90 -7.33 11.96 22.84
N ARG A 91 -7.30 12.95 21.95
CA ARG A 91 -8.21 13.00 20.79
C ARG A 91 -7.91 11.89 19.79
N PHE A 92 -6.63 11.59 19.57
CA PHE A 92 -6.21 10.46 18.75
C PHE A 92 -6.79 9.15 19.30
N ILE A 93 -6.64 8.85 20.60
CA ILE A 93 -7.14 7.60 21.19
C ILE A 93 -8.65 7.47 21.01
N LYS A 94 -9.42 8.55 21.23
CA LYS A 94 -10.88 8.56 21.02
C LYS A 94 -11.24 8.26 19.56
N SER A 95 -10.61 8.97 18.63
CA SER A 95 -10.83 8.79 17.19
C SER A 95 -10.40 7.40 16.72
N PHE A 96 -9.24 6.95 17.19
CA PHE A 96 -8.61 5.69 16.81
C PHE A 96 -9.39 4.49 17.30
N THR A 97 -9.98 4.55 18.50
CA THR A 97 -10.90 3.50 18.99
C THR A 97 -11.99 3.22 17.96
N VAL A 98 -12.67 4.26 17.49
CA VAL A 98 -13.77 4.12 16.52
C VAL A 98 -13.25 3.63 15.17
N VAL A 99 -12.17 4.24 14.66
CA VAL A 99 -11.52 3.85 13.39
C VAL A 99 -11.09 2.38 13.44
N PHE A 100 -10.48 1.94 14.53
CA PHE A 100 -9.98 0.58 14.71
C PHE A 100 -11.13 -0.44 14.68
N PHE A 101 -12.17 -0.25 15.49
CA PHE A 101 -13.25 -1.22 15.57
C PHE A 101 -14.09 -1.28 14.30
N ILE A 102 -14.32 -0.17 13.60
CA ILE A 102 -14.99 -0.21 12.28
C ILE A 102 -14.11 -0.96 11.26
N SER A 103 -12.80 -0.70 11.26
CA SER A 103 -11.87 -1.38 10.35
C SER A 103 -11.81 -2.89 10.62
N ILE A 104 -11.70 -3.29 11.88
CA ILE A 104 -11.70 -4.71 12.28
C ILE A 104 -13.05 -5.37 11.99
N LEU A 105 -14.17 -4.66 12.15
CA LEU A 105 -15.49 -5.18 11.77
C LEU A 105 -15.58 -5.42 10.27
N CYS A 106 -15.07 -4.51 9.43
CA CYS A 106 -14.97 -4.73 7.99
C CYS A 106 -14.07 -5.92 7.65
N TRP A 107 -12.92 -6.04 8.33
CA TRP A 107 -12.01 -7.17 8.19
C TRP A 107 -12.66 -8.50 8.54
N ALA A 108 -13.36 -8.55 9.68
CA ALA A 108 -14.11 -9.72 10.14
C ALA A 108 -15.24 -10.08 9.17
N MET A 109 -16.03 -9.11 8.69
CA MET A 109 -17.06 -9.36 7.68
C MET A 109 -16.46 -9.92 6.39
N GLY A 110 -15.30 -9.42 5.97
CA GLY A 110 -14.56 -9.98 4.84
C GLY A 110 -14.20 -11.45 5.00
N HIS A 111 -13.91 -11.89 6.23
CA HIS A 111 -13.61 -13.28 6.60
C HIS A 111 -14.86 -14.14 6.83
N TYR A 112 -16.05 -13.60 6.65
CA TYR A 112 -17.26 -14.42 6.75
C TYR A 112 -17.23 -15.49 5.65
N ALA A 113 -17.52 -16.74 5.99
CA ALA A 113 -17.24 -17.89 5.12
C ALA A 113 -17.97 -17.80 3.76
N LEU A 114 -19.17 -17.22 3.69
CA LEU A 114 -19.87 -16.98 2.41
C LEU A 114 -19.13 -16.00 1.48
N ILE A 115 -18.25 -15.16 2.03
CA ILE A 115 -17.42 -14.22 1.28
C ILE A 115 -16.05 -14.85 1.00
N ALA A 116 -15.38 -15.33 2.05
CA ALA A 116 -13.97 -15.71 2.02
C ALA A 116 -13.68 -17.16 1.62
N ALA A 117 -14.60 -18.10 1.85
CA ALA A 117 -14.29 -19.52 1.64
C ALA A 117 -14.01 -19.80 0.17
N THR A 118 -12.83 -20.34 -0.11
CA THR A 118 -12.44 -20.82 -1.44
C THR A 118 -13.15 -22.14 -1.76
N PRO A 119 -13.23 -22.55 -3.05
CA PRO A 119 -13.93 -23.78 -3.44
C PRO A 119 -13.52 -25.04 -2.65
N ASP A 120 -12.24 -25.17 -2.31
CA ASP A 120 -11.69 -26.26 -1.49
C ASP A 120 -12.10 -26.20 0.00
N GLN A 121 -12.53 -25.04 0.48
CA GLN A 121 -12.96 -24.84 1.87
C GLN A 121 -14.48 -24.93 2.05
N LEU A 122 -15.26 -25.02 0.97
CA LEU A 122 -16.73 -25.08 1.04
C LEU A 122 -17.21 -26.26 1.89
N ALA A 123 -16.64 -27.45 1.69
CA ALA A 123 -16.96 -28.64 2.45
C ALA A 123 -16.64 -28.47 3.95
N LYS A 124 -15.53 -27.80 4.29
CA LYS A 124 -15.13 -27.52 5.68
C LYS A 124 -16.16 -26.66 6.42
N TYR A 125 -16.86 -25.76 5.71
CA TYR A 125 -17.84 -24.84 6.30
C TYR A 125 -19.30 -25.25 6.04
N ASN A 126 -19.55 -26.44 5.47
CA ASN A 126 -20.87 -26.90 5.06
C ASN A 126 -21.60 -25.91 4.14
N LEU A 127 -20.87 -25.28 3.22
CA LEU A 127 -21.41 -24.32 2.26
C LEU A 127 -21.56 -24.97 0.88
N THR A 128 -22.66 -24.69 0.18
CA THR A 128 -22.86 -25.08 -1.22
C THR A 128 -22.29 -24.06 -2.19
N TRP A 129 -22.11 -22.82 -1.75
CA TRP A 129 -21.60 -21.71 -2.54
C TRP A 129 -20.94 -20.65 -1.64
N ALA A 130 -19.89 -20.00 -2.14
CA ALA A 130 -19.29 -18.81 -1.56
C ALA A 130 -18.71 -17.93 -2.69
N MET A 131 -18.51 -16.64 -2.42
CA MET A 131 -17.91 -15.72 -3.40
C MET A 131 -16.43 -16.03 -3.69
N GLY A 132 -15.74 -16.70 -2.76
CA GLY A 132 -14.34 -17.09 -2.93
C GLY A 132 -13.35 -15.94 -2.82
N LEU A 133 -13.75 -14.75 -2.37
CA LEU A 133 -12.93 -13.53 -2.39
C LEU A 133 -11.82 -13.49 -1.33
N THR A 134 -11.60 -14.61 -0.64
CA THR A 134 -10.74 -14.75 0.54
C THR A 134 -11.02 -13.70 1.63
N GLY A 135 -10.24 -13.67 2.70
CA GLY A 135 -10.48 -12.74 3.82
C GLY A 135 -10.23 -11.26 3.45
N GLU A 136 -9.43 -11.06 2.40
CA GLU A 136 -8.99 -9.78 1.84
C GLU A 136 -10.14 -8.95 1.29
N ALA A 137 -11.32 -9.55 1.03
CA ALA A 137 -12.56 -8.82 0.77
C ALA A 137 -12.87 -7.77 1.86
N GLY A 138 -12.39 -7.99 3.08
CA GLY A 138 -12.53 -7.03 4.18
C GLY A 138 -11.86 -5.68 3.91
N PHE A 139 -10.83 -5.63 3.07
CA PHE A 139 -10.22 -4.38 2.62
C PHE A 139 -11.16 -3.56 1.73
N ILE A 140 -11.88 -4.22 0.83
CA ILE A 140 -12.89 -3.58 -0.03
C ILE A 140 -14.04 -3.05 0.82
N LEU A 141 -14.52 -3.86 1.77
CA LEU A 141 -15.57 -3.44 2.72
C LEU A 141 -15.13 -2.23 3.54
N ALA A 142 -13.89 -2.21 4.03
CA ALA A 142 -13.34 -1.09 4.76
C ALA A 142 -13.30 0.20 3.91
N LEU A 143 -12.84 0.10 2.66
CA LEU A 143 -12.83 1.22 1.73
C LEU A 143 -14.25 1.77 1.47
N LEU A 144 -15.21 0.89 1.18
CA LEU A 144 -16.60 1.28 0.93
C LEU A 144 -17.26 1.92 2.16
N ALA A 145 -17.04 1.34 3.34
CA ALA A 145 -17.52 1.90 4.61
C ALA A 145 -16.91 3.29 4.88
N GLY A 146 -15.61 3.45 4.61
CA GLY A 146 -14.93 4.73 4.70
C GLY A 146 -15.52 5.77 3.75
N ILE A 147 -15.69 5.42 2.46
CA ILE A 147 -16.29 6.30 1.45
C ILE A 147 -17.69 6.74 1.88
N PHE A 148 -18.49 5.80 2.40
CA PHE A 148 -19.83 6.09 2.90
C PHE A 148 -19.78 7.13 4.03
N ILE A 149 -18.93 6.92 5.03
CA ILE A 149 -18.77 7.87 6.15
C ILE A 149 -18.27 9.23 5.66
N GLY A 150 -17.24 9.26 4.81
CA GLY A 150 -16.61 10.49 4.32
C GLY A 150 -17.54 11.39 3.50
N ASN A 151 -18.53 10.81 2.82
CA ASN A 151 -19.43 11.53 1.91
C ASN A 151 -20.85 11.73 2.47
N PHE A 152 -21.38 10.77 3.23
CA PHE A 152 -22.74 10.85 3.76
C PHE A 152 -22.79 11.26 5.25
N LEU A 153 -21.69 11.12 5.99
CA LEU A 153 -21.61 11.46 7.43
C LEU A 153 -20.42 12.41 7.73
N PRO A 154 -20.31 13.58 7.09
CA PRO A 154 -19.13 14.45 7.17
C PRO A 154 -18.83 14.95 8.60
N GLY A 155 -19.86 15.20 9.43
CA GLY A 155 -19.65 15.58 10.82
C GLY A 155 -19.01 14.46 11.66
N PHE A 156 -19.40 13.20 11.39
CA PHE A 156 -18.77 12.05 12.00
C PHE A 156 -17.35 11.86 11.47
N ALA A 157 -17.12 12.00 10.15
CA ALA A 157 -15.78 11.94 9.55
C ALA A 157 -14.81 12.97 10.17
N GLU A 158 -15.25 14.22 10.39
CA GLU A 158 -14.43 15.24 11.04
C GLU A 158 -14.10 14.89 12.50
N SER A 159 -15.02 14.21 13.21
CA SER A 159 -14.75 13.73 14.58
C SER A 159 -13.64 12.65 14.66
N LEU A 160 -13.36 11.97 13.54
CA LEU A 160 -12.34 10.91 13.45
C LEU A 160 -10.98 11.40 12.96
N LYS A 161 -10.87 12.68 12.59
CA LYS A 161 -9.75 13.26 11.83
C LYS A 161 -8.36 12.99 12.40
N GLU A 162 -8.21 12.96 13.72
CA GLU A 162 -6.90 12.71 14.37
C GLU A 162 -6.33 11.31 14.04
N ALA A 163 -7.21 10.34 13.74
CA ALA A 163 -6.86 8.98 13.36
C ALA A 163 -6.89 8.73 11.85
N LEU A 164 -7.29 9.70 11.01
CA LEU A 164 -7.31 9.54 9.55
C LEU A 164 -5.91 9.71 8.94
N ARG A 165 -5.02 8.74 9.18
CA ARG A 165 -3.61 8.77 8.78
C ARG A 165 -3.25 7.58 7.86
N PRO A 166 -3.86 7.48 6.67
CA PRO A 166 -3.71 6.31 5.80
C PRO A 166 -2.25 6.04 5.40
N GLU A 167 -1.48 7.10 5.15
CA GLU A 167 -0.06 7.06 4.78
C GLU A 167 0.82 6.48 5.89
N MET A 168 0.59 6.87 7.14
CA MET A 168 1.35 6.31 8.27
C MET A 168 1.10 4.80 8.40
N TYR A 169 -0.16 4.37 8.30
CA TYR A 169 -0.54 2.96 8.43
C TYR A 169 0.08 2.11 7.32
N ILE A 170 -0.04 2.53 6.06
CA ILE A 170 0.49 1.74 4.95
C ILE A 170 2.00 1.66 5.00
N LYS A 171 2.69 2.75 5.36
CA LYS A 171 4.16 2.76 5.41
C LYS A 171 4.69 1.82 6.48
N ILE A 172 4.04 1.74 7.65
CA ILE A 172 4.37 0.74 8.67
C ILE A 172 4.17 -0.68 8.11
N ALA A 173 3.04 -0.92 7.44
CA ALA A 173 2.73 -2.21 6.86
C ALA A 173 3.71 -2.64 5.74
N ILE A 174 4.18 -1.70 4.92
CA ILE A 174 5.17 -1.94 3.85
C ILE A 174 6.51 -2.37 4.43
N VAL A 175 6.97 -1.69 5.49
CA VAL A 175 8.23 -2.10 6.15
C VAL A 175 8.11 -3.54 6.67
N ILE A 176 6.96 -3.93 7.22
CA ILE A 176 6.72 -5.31 7.65
C ILE A 176 6.62 -6.28 6.46
N LEU A 177 5.99 -5.86 5.37
CA LEU A 177 5.82 -6.67 4.15
C LEU A 177 7.18 -7.08 3.55
N GLY A 178 8.21 -6.23 3.65
CA GLY A 178 9.56 -6.58 3.20
C GLY A 178 10.06 -7.87 3.84
N ALA A 179 9.83 -8.05 5.15
CA ALA A 179 10.18 -9.27 5.86
C ALA A 179 9.44 -10.51 5.33
N GLU A 180 8.12 -10.40 5.13
CA GLU A 180 7.30 -11.49 4.60
C GLU A 180 7.77 -11.95 3.22
N LEU A 181 8.08 -10.99 2.35
CA LEU A 181 8.55 -11.29 1.01
C LEU A 181 9.97 -11.82 1.00
N GLY A 182 10.84 -11.39 1.91
CA GLY A 182 12.18 -11.94 2.07
C GLY A 182 12.15 -13.43 2.40
N VAL A 183 11.24 -13.86 3.29
CA VAL A 183 11.03 -15.29 3.59
C VAL A 183 10.52 -16.05 2.36
N LYS A 184 9.47 -15.54 1.70
CA LYS A 184 8.85 -16.18 0.53
C LYS A 184 9.79 -16.26 -0.68
N ALA A 185 10.72 -15.31 -0.83
CA ALA A 185 11.65 -15.26 -1.95
C ALA A 185 12.66 -16.43 -1.95
N VAL A 186 12.99 -16.98 -0.77
CA VAL A 186 13.85 -18.17 -0.67
C VAL A 186 13.18 -19.41 -1.27
N ASP A 187 11.86 -19.54 -1.09
CA ASP A 187 11.08 -20.66 -1.63
C ASP A 187 10.98 -20.61 -3.17
N ALA A 188 11.35 -19.50 -3.83
CA ALA A 188 11.36 -19.38 -5.30
C ALA A 188 12.36 -18.35 -5.84
N LEU A 189 13.65 -18.60 -5.58
CA LEU A 189 14.79 -17.79 -6.03
C LEU A 189 14.82 -17.51 -7.55
N GLY A 190 14.36 -18.46 -8.37
CA GLY A 190 14.32 -18.33 -9.84
C GLY A 190 13.28 -17.31 -10.34
N LEU A 191 12.16 -17.13 -9.62
CA LEU A 191 11.21 -16.06 -9.93
C LEU A 191 11.68 -14.70 -9.41
N ALA A 192 12.32 -14.67 -8.23
CA ALA A 192 12.74 -13.44 -7.57
C ALA A 192 13.70 -12.59 -8.43
N SER A 193 14.67 -13.22 -9.11
CA SER A 193 15.59 -12.52 -10.03
C SER A 193 14.86 -11.92 -11.23
N SER A 194 13.87 -12.64 -11.79
CA SER A 194 13.03 -12.13 -12.87
C SER A 194 12.18 -10.93 -12.43
N VAL A 195 11.60 -10.98 -11.23
CA VAL A 195 10.77 -9.89 -10.69
C VAL A 195 11.62 -8.63 -10.44
N ILE A 196 12.84 -8.78 -9.92
CA ILE A 196 13.77 -7.67 -9.69
C ILE A 196 14.22 -7.02 -11.00
N PHE A 197 14.66 -7.81 -11.98
CA PHE A 197 15.09 -7.29 -13.28
C PHE A 197 13.95 -6.56 -14.02
N ARG A 198 12.73 -7.10 -13.91
CA ARG A 198 11.54 -6.50 -14.52
C ARG A 198 11.06 -5.27 -13.76
N GLY A 199 11.26 -5.21 -12.44
CA GLY A 199 11.06 -4.01 -11.62
C GLY A 199 11.98 -2.85 -12.03
N LEU A 200 13.22 -3.14 -12.46
CA LEU A 200 14.12 -2.15 -13.07
C LEU A 200 13.60 -1.64 -14.43
N CYS A 201 12.93 -2.48 -15.22
CA CYS A 201 12.32 -2.06 -16.48
C CYS A 201 11.08 -1.17 -16.27
N ALA A 202 10.30 -1.41 -15.19
CA ALA A 202 9.16 -0.57 -14.80
C ALA A 202 9.56 0.89 -14.50
N ILE A 203 10.80 1.12 -14.05
CA ILE A 203 11.34 2.47 -13.84
C ILE A 203 11.44 3.24 -15.16
N VAL A 204 11.95 2.60 -16.21
CA VAL A 204 12.08 3.21 -17.54
C VAL A 204 10.71 3.64 -18.05
N GLU A 205 9.70 2.78 -17.90
CA GLU A 205 8.32 3.09 -18.29
C GLU A 205 7.72 4.25 -17.48
N ALA A 206 7.72 4.15 -16.15
CA ALA A 206 7.05 5.13 -15.29
C ALA A 206 7.62 6.55 -15.43
N TYR A 207 8.94 6.66 -15.62
CA TYR A 207 9.61 7.96 -15.68
C TYR A 207 9.78 8.49 -17.10
N LEU A 208 10.11 7.66 -18.08
CA LEU A 208 10.39 8.14 -19.44
C LEU A 208 9.13 8.20 -20.31
N ILE A 209 8.14 7.34 -20.06
CA ILE A 209 6.92 7.26 -20.86
C ILE A 209 5.79 8.00 -20.16
N TYR A 210 5.35 7.56 -18.98
CA TYR A 210 4.17 8.15 -18.33
C TYR A 210 4.40 9.63 -18.01
N TRP A 211 5.50 9.97 -17.34
CA TRP A 211 5.73 11.35 -16.92
C TRP A 211 5.78 12.30 -18.12
N ALA A 212 6.51 11.93 -19.19
CA ALA A 212 6.64 12.74 -20.39
C ALA A 212 5.30 12.93 -21.10
N LEU A 213 4.50 11.86 -21.26
CA LEU A 213 3.18 11.93 -21.88
C LEU A 213 2.20 12.74 -21.05
N VAL A 214 2.12 12.52 -19.73
CA VAL A 214 1.22 13.29 -18.85
C VAL A 214 1.62 14.77 -18.87
N TYR A 215 2.93 15.08 -18.77
CA TYR A 215 3.42 16.44 -18.83
C TYR A 215 3.09 17.10 -20.17
N PHE A 216 3.29 16.38 -21.27
CA PHE A 216 2.94 16.84 -22.62
C PHE A 216 1.45 17.12 -22.74
N VAL A 217 0.58 16.20 -22.30
CA VAL A 217 -0.88 16.37 -22.36
C VAL A 217 -1.33 17.57 -21.53
N ALA A 218 -0.83 17.68 -20.29
CA ALA A 218 -1.13 18.80 -19.40
C ALA A 218 -0.72 20.16 -20.00
N ARG A 219 0.46 20.24 -20.62
CA ARG A 219 0.98 21.49 -21.22
C ARG A 219 0.35 21.82 -22.57
N LYS A 220 0.28 20.85 -23.49
CA LYS A 220 -0.08 21.08 -24.89
C LYS A 220 -1.59 21.20 -25.06
N TYR A 221 -2.37 20.29 -24.47
CA TYR A 221 -3.82 20.23 -24.67
C TYR A 221 -4.58 21.00 -23.59
N PHE A 222 -4.22 20.82 -22.32
CA PHE A 222 -4.94 21.46 -21.21
C PHE A 222 -4.36 22.82 -20.78
N LYS A 223 -3.25 23.24 -21.41
CA LYS A 223 -2.60 24.55 -21.21
C LYS A 223 -2.24 24.85 -19.74
N PHE A 224 -1.99 23.83 -18.94
CA PHE A 224 -1.51 24.03 -17.58
C PHE A 224 -0.14 24.73 -17.58
N SER A 225 0.13 25.50 -16.52
CA SER A 225 1.45 26.08 -16.33
C SER A 225 2.47 24.98 -16.01
N ARG A 226 3.75 25.32 -16.13
CA ARG A 226 4.87 24.45 -15.70
C ARG A 226 4.72 24.02 -14.24
N GLU A 227 4.35 24.98 -13.38
CA GLU A 227 4.12 24.80 -11.95
C GLU A 227 3.06 23.73 -11.65
N TRP A 228 1.97 23.68 -12.43
CA TRP A 228 0.92 22.66 -12.27
C TRP A 228 1.25 21.34 -12.96
N SER A 229 1.86 21.40 -14.15
CA SER A 229 2.06 20.21 -14.99
C SER A 229 3.11 19.27 -14.45
N ALA A 230 4.20 19.76 -13.84
CA ALA A 230 5.26 18.91 -13.32
C ALA A 230 4.80 18.08 -12.09
N PRO A 231 4.18 18.66 -11.05
CA PRO A 231 3.66 17.89 -9.92
C PRO A 231 2.51 16.97 -10.34
N LEU A 232 1.65 17.40 -11.26
CA LEU A 232 0.57 16.57 -11.81
C LEU A 232 1.12 15.36 -12.56
N ALA A 233 2.09 15.56 -13.45
CA ALA A 233 2.75 14.47 -14.17
C ALA A 233 3.44 13.49 -13.23
N SER A 234 4.16 14.01 -12.22
CA SER A 234 4.79 13.16 -11.21
C SER A 234 3.79 12.37 -10.38
N GLY A 235 2.70 13.00 -9.93
CA GLY A 235 1.66 12.31 -9.16
C GLY A 235 0.97 11.22 -9.98
N ILE A 236 0.55 11.52 -11.19
CA ILE A 236 -0.13 10.56 -12.07
C ILE A 236 0.79 9.44 -12.55
N SER A 237 2.11 9.66 -12.64
CA SER A 237 3.00 8.69 -13.30
C SER A 237 3.71 7.76 -12.33
N ILE A 238 3.96 8.19 -11.10
CA ILE A 238 4.89 7.55 -10.17
C ILE A 238 4.12 6.95 -8.97
N CYS A 239 4.13 7.65 -7.84
CA CYS A 239 3.58 7.21 -6.56
C CYS A 239 2.50 8.13 -6.00
N GLY A 240 1.95 9.01 -6.85
CA GLY A 240 0.82 9.81 -6.43
C GLY A 240 1.20 10.97 -5.53
N VAL A 241 0.79 10.88 -4.27
CA VAL A 241 0.91 11.93 -3.26
C VAL A 241 2.37 12.30 -3.01
N SER A 242 3.21 11.30 -2.71
CA SER A 242 4.64 11.49 -2.44
C SER A 242 5.36 12.14 -3.62
N ALA A 243 5.05 11.71 -4.84
CA ALA A 243 5.65 12.26 -6.05
C ALA A 243 5.20 13.70 -6.35
N ALA A 244 3.91 13.99 -6.17
CA ALA A 244 3.37 15.34 -6.35
C ALA A 244 4.00 16.32 -5.36
N ILE A 245 4.10 15.95 -4.08
CA ILE A 245 4.71 16.78 -3.03
C ILE A 245 6.21 16.97 -3.28
N ALA A 246 6.94 15.89 -3.57
CA ALA A 246 8.38 15.94 -3.81
C ALA A 246 8.70 16.82 -5.03
N THR A 247 7.97 16.63 -6.13
CA THR A 247 8.15 17.43 -7.34
C THR A 247 7.71 18.88 -7.16
N GLY A 248 6.57 19.12 -6.49
CA GLY A 248 6.12 20.47 -6.15
C GLY A 248 7.15 21.22 -5.32
N GLY A 249 7.78 20.55 -4.34
CA GLY A 249 8.88 21.10 -3.58
C GLY A 249 10.14 21.36 -4.41
N ALA A 250 10.50 20.45 -5.32
CA ALA A 250 11.67 20.57 -6.19
C ALA A 250 11.59 21.78 -7.12
N ILE A 251 10.41 22.06 -7.66
CA ILE A 251 10.16 23.20 -8.56
C ILE A 251 9.69 24.47 -7.83
N ARG A 252 9.59 24.42 -6.50
CA ARG A 252 9.08 25.52 -5.64
C ARG A 252 7.67 25.98 -6.02
N ALA A 253 6.79 25.04 -6.36
CA ALA A 253 5.39 25.31 -6.60
C ALA A 253 4.69 25.82 -5.33
N ARG A 254 3.61 26.60 -5.51
CA ARG A 254 2.74 27.01 -4.42
C ARG A 254 2.18 25.76 -3.72
N PRO A 255 2.10 25.74 -2.36
CA PRO A 255 1.66 24.56 -1.61
C PRO A 255 0.31 23.98 -2.04
N VAL A 256 -0.60 24.83 -2.51
CA VAL A 256 -1.91 24.40 -3.04
C VAL A 256 -1.77 23.40 -4.19
N VAL A 257 -0.77 23.55 -5.07
CA VAL A 257 -0.60 22.70 -6.25
C VAL A 257 -0.41 21.22 -5.89
N PRO A 258 0.64 20.84 -5.15
CA PRO A 258 0.83 19.44 -4.77
C PRO A 258 -0.29 18.91 -3.87
N ILE A 259 -0.93 19.74 -3.03
CA ILE A 259 -2.06 19.32 -2.18
C ILE A 259 -3.26 18.91 -3.05
N MET A 260 -3.60 19.72 -4.05
CA MET A 260 -4.71 19.46 -4.97
C MET A 260 -4.45 18.21 -5.83
N VAL A 261 -3.23 18.08 -6.36
CA VAL A 261 -2.84 16.88 -7.12
C VAL A 261 -2.91 15.63 -6.24
N SER A 262 -2.40 15.70 -5.01
CA SER A 262 -2.43 14.58 -4.07
C SER A 262 -3.86 14.14 -3.76
N SER A 263 -4.75 15.10 -3.50
CA SER A 263 -6.15 14.81 -3.18
C SER A 263 -6.88 14.17 -4.36
N LEU A 264 -6.57 14.60 -5.59
CA LEU A 264 -7.10 14.00 -6.81
C LEU A 264 -6.64 12.56 -7.00
N VAL A 265 -5.34 12.30 -6.82
CA VAL A 265 -4.76 10.96 -6.93
C VAL A 265 -5.46 10.00 -5.98
N VAL A 266 -5.66 10.38 -4.71
CA VAL A 266 -6.30 9.52 -3.71
C VAL A 266 -7.68 9.06 -4.18
N VAL A 267 -8.47 9.96 -4.78
CA VAL A 267 -9.78 9.61 -5.34
C VAL A 267 -9.66 8.62 -6.50
N PHE A 268 -8.80 8.87 -7.47
CA PHE A 268 -8.64 7.95 -8.60
C PHE A 268 -8.10 6.61 -8.16
N THR A 269 -7.19 6.58 -7.19
CA THR A 269 -6.73 5.36 -6.54
C THR A 269 -7.89 4.57 -5.94
N CYS A 270 -8.84 5.21 -5.23
CA CYS A 270 -10.02 4.52 -4.73
C CYS A 270 -10.82 3.87 -5.85
N ILE A 271 -10.99 4.57 -6.99
CA ILE A 271 -11.69 4.04 -8.16
C ILE A 271 -10.91 2.87 -8.80
N GLU A 272 -9.60 3.04 -9.00
CA GLU A 272 -8.69 2.03 -9.55
C GLU A 272 -8.72 0.75 -8.71
N MET A 273 -8.66 0.87 -7.39
CA MET A 273 -8.73 -0.26 -6.45
C MET A 273 -10.07 -1.01 -6.51
N LEU A 274 -11.16 -0.32 -6.83
CA LEU A 274 -12.49 -0.92 -6.95
C LEU A 274 -12.74 -1.55 -8.32
N LEU A 275 -12.00 -1.17 -9.35
CA LEU A 275 -12.26 -1.62 -10.73
C LEU A 275 -11.17 -2.53 -11.29
N LEU A 276 -9.90 -2.16 -11.18
CA LEU A 276 -8.79 -2.84 -11.85
C LEU A 276 -8.56 -4.27 -11.34
N PRO A 277 -8.65 -4.59 -10.03
CA PRO A 277 -8.52 -5.98 -9.57
C PRO A 277 -9.57 -6.92 -10.18
N PHE A 278 -10.81 -6.46 -10.35
CA PHE A 278 -11.87 -7.24 -10.98
C PHE A 278 -11.66 -7.39 -12.49
N ALA A 279 -11.20 -6.33 -13.16
CA ALA A 279 -10.79 -6.42 -14.56
C ALA A 279 -9.64 -7.42 -14.76
N ALA A 280 -8.67 -7.44 -13.84
CA ALA A 280 -7.57 -8.39 -13.85
C ALA A 280 -8.06 -9.83 -13.60
N GLN A 281 -8.98 -10.04 -12.65
CA GLN A 281 -9.59 -11.35 -12.44
C GLN A 281 -10.36 -11.83 -13.67
N TRP A 282 -11.06 -10.94 -14.38
CA TRP A 282 -11.83 -11.31 -15.55
C TRP A 282 -10.94 -11.68 -16.75
N GLY A 283 -9.92 -10.85 -17.04
CA GLY A 283 -9.11 -10.99 -18.26
C GLY A 283 -7.71 -11.62 -18.09
N LEU A 284 -7.15 -11.62 -16.88
CA LEU A 284 -5.74 -11.97 -16.61
C LEU A 284 -5.56 -13.06 -15.54
N TRP A 285 -6.62 -13.78 -15.15
CA TRP A 285 -6.52 -14.83 -14.12
C TRP A 285 -5.56 -15.97 -14.49
N ASN A 286 -5.33 -16.20 -15.78
CA ASN A 286 -4.35 -17.17 -16.31
C ASN A 286 -2.91 -16.61 -16.39
N GLN A 287 -2.75 -15.30 -16.14
CA GLN A 287 -1.49 -14.55 -16.14
C GLN A 287 -1.31 -13.77 -14.81
N PRO A 288 -1.30 -14.46 -13.66
CA PRO A 288 -1.27 -13.85 -12.32
C PRO A 288 -0.15 -12.83 -12.12
N MET A 289 1.07 -13.08 -12.61
CA MET A 289 2.19 -12.16 -12.44
C MET A 289 2.04 -10.89 -13.29
N VAL A 290 1.42 -11.01 -14.48
CA VAL A 290 1.06 -9.84 -15.31
C VAL A 290 0.04 -8.98 -14.59
N ALA A 291 -0.99 -9.61 -13.98
CA ALA A 291 -2.00 -8.89 -13.21
C ALA A 291 -1.39 -8.11 -12.03
N GLY A 292 -0.50 -8.74 -11.27
CA GLY A 292 0.18 -8.10 -10.15
C GLY A 292 1.08 -6.94 -10.61
N ALA A 293 1.86 -7.16 -11.65
CA ALA A 293 2.69 -6.11 -12.24
C ALA A 293 1.85 -4.92 -12.75
N TRP A 294 0.70 -5.22 -13.35
CA TRP A 294 -0.23 -4.21 -13.85
C TRP A 294 -0.81 -3.37 -12.73
N MET A 295 -1.13 -3.96 -11.57
CA MET A 295 -1.54 -3.19 -10.39
C MET A 295 -0.43 -2.24 -9.92
N GLY A 296 0.81 -2.72 -9.88
CA GLY A 296 1.98 -1.90 -9.50
C GLY A 296 2.23 -0.72 -10.45
N LEU A 297 1.99 -0.92 -11.75
CA LEU A 297 2.20 0.09 -12.80
C LEU A 297 1.02 1.06 -12.95
N ALA A 298 -0.21 0.56 -12.97
CA ALA A 298 -1.39 1.34 -13.30
C ALA A 298 -1.93 2.14 -12.10
N VAL A 299 -1.90 1.56 -10.89
CA VAL A 299 -2.49 2.20 -9.70
C VAL A 299 -1.51 3.22 -9.11
N LYS A 300 -1.95 4.46 -8.91
CA LYS A 300 -1.04 5.61 -8.68
C LYS A 300 -0.96 6.08 -7.24
N SER A 301 -0.97 5.15 -6.31
CA SER A 301 -0.69 5.36 -4.89
C SER A 301 0.07 4.15 -4.36
N ASP A 302 0.99 4.35 -3.42
CA ASP A 302 1.76 3.25 -2.82
C ASP A 302 0.81 2.29 -2.13
N GLY A 303 -0.01 2.83 -1.22
CA GLY A 303 -1.03 2.05 -0.55
C GLY A 303 -2.05 1.48 -1.52
N GLY A 304 -2.50 2.26 -2.50
CA GLY A 304 -3.48 1.80 -3.46
C GLY A 304 -3.01 0.67 -4.38
N ALA A 305 -1.76 0.71 -4.85
CA ALA A 305 -1.22 -0.28 -5.75
C ALA A 305 -0.93 -1.60 -5.03
N ILE A 306 -0.36 -1.53 -3.83
CA ILE A 306 -0.12 -2.70 -2.98
C ILE A 306 -1.45 -3.32 -2.57
N ALA A 307 -2.42 -2.48 -2.20
CA ALA A 307 -3.78 -2.88 -1.93
C ALA A 307 -4.45 -3.59 -3.11
N SER A 308 -4.38 -2.98 -4.29
CA SER A 308 -4.92 -3.56 -5.52
C SER A 308 -4.23 -4.87 -5.85
N GLY A 309 -2.91 -4.97 -5.62
CA GLY A 309 -2.15 -6.21 -5.73
C GLY A 309 -2.66 -7.30 -4.78
N ALA A 310 -2.94 -6.96 -3.52
CA ALA A 310 -3.50 -7.89 -2.53
C ALA A 310 -4.91 -8.36 -2.88
N ILE A 311 -5.78 -7.44 -3.30
CA ILE A 311 -7.12 -7.79 -3.79
C ILE A 311 -6.99 -8.68 -5.05
N THR A 312 -6.12 -8.31 -6.00
CA THR A 312 -5.93 -9.07 -7.23
C THR A 312 -5.37 -10.47 -6.97
N ASP A 313 -4.45 -10.61 -6.01
CA ASP A 313 -3.94 -11.91 -5.55
C ASP A 313 -5.09 -12.81 -5.10
N ALA A 314 -5.92 -12.30 -4.18
CA ALA A 314 -7.11 -12.99 -3.68
C ALA A 314 -8.07 -13.41 -4.81
N LEU A 315 -8.48 -12.46 -5.64
CA LEU A 315 -9.44 -12.68 -6.73
C LEU A 315 -8.92 -13.70 -7.76
N ILE A 316 -7.65 -13.60 -8.16
CA ILE A 316 -7.06 -14.51 -9.15
C ILE A 316 -6.87 -15.90 -8.57
N ARG A 317 -6.40 -16.04 -7.32
CA ARG A 317 -6.29 -17.35 -6.66
C ARG A 317 -7.64 -18.05 -6.59
N ALA A 318 -8.69 -17.32 -6.21
CA ALA A 318 -10.05 -17.82 -6.17
C ALA A 318 -10.54 -18.28 -7.55
N LYS A 319 -10.33 -17.46 -8.58
CA LYS A 319 -10.76 -17.76 -9.95
C LYS A 319 -9.98 -18.94 -10.56
N ALA A 320 -8.66 -18.99 -10.37
CA ALA A 320 -7.83 -20.09 -10.84
C ALA A 320 -8.25 -21.42 -10.20
N MET A 321 -8.58 -21.38 -8.91
CA MET A 321 -9.13 -22.53 -8.22
C MET A 321 -10.47 -22.98 -8.77
N ALA A 322 -11.43 -22.06 -8.91
CA ALA A 322 -12.76 -22.39 -9.40
C ALA A 322 -12.78 -22.86 -10.86
N ALA A 323 -11.90 -22.32 -11.71
CA ALA A 323 -11.91 -22.60 -13.14
C ALA A 323 -10.99 -23.75 -13.57
N SER A 324 -9.91 -24.02 -12.81
CA SER A 324 -8.87 -24.97 -13.23
C SER A 324 -8.34 -25.88 -12.11
N GLY A 325 -8.82 -25.73 -10.87
CA GLY A 325 -8.34 -26.50 -9.71
C GLY A 325 -6.91 -26.15 -9.26
N LEU A 326 -6.29 -25.12 -9.83
CA LEU A 326 -4.92 -24.71 -9.50
C LEU A 326 -4.86 -23.86 -8.22
N GLN A 327 -4.21 -24.37 -7.18
CA GLN A 327 -3.95 -23.65 -5.93
C GLN A 327 -2.67 -22.83 -6.03
N TYR A 328 -2.72 -21.57 -6.44
CA TYR A 328 -1.52 -20.72 -6.37
C TYR A 328 -1.20 -20.32 -4.93
N GLN A 329 0.10 -20.25 -4.61
CA GLN A 329 0.57 -19.72 -3.32
C GLN A 329 0.21 -18.24 -3.14
N GLU A 330 -0.13 -17.86 -1.91
CA GLU A 330 -0.57 -16.52 -1.54
C GLU A 330 0.54 -15.46 -1.55
N GLY A 331 0.21 -14.28 -2.08
CA GLY A 331 1.00 -13.06 -1.96
C GLY A 331 2.02 -12.85 -3.07
N TRP A 332 2.08 -13.72 -4.08
CA TRP A 332 2.97 -13.56 -5.24
C TRP A 332 2.52 -12.41 -6.16
N VAL A 333 1.21 -12.27 -6.37
CA VAL A 333 0.65 -11.16 -7.17
C VAL A 333 0.83 -9.84 -6.41
N THR A 334 0.60 -9.86 -5.10
CA THR A 334 0.90 -8.72 -4.20
C THR A 334 2.37 -8.34 -4.24
N MET A 335 3.26 -9.33 -4.23
CA MET A 335 4.70 -9.10 -4.30
C MET A 335 5.11 -8.44 -5.62
N ALA A 336 4.57 -8.90 -6.76
CA ALA A 336 4.84 -8.27 -8.04
C ALA A 336 4.42 -6.79 -8.03
N ALA A 337 3.19 -6.49 -7.56
CA ALA A 337 2.68 -5.13 -7.44
C ALA A 337 3.56 -4.26 -6.52
N THR A 338 3.88 -4.78 -5.35
CA THR A 338 4.69 -4.11 -4.32
C THR A 338 6.10 -3.84 -4.81
N THR A 339 6.76 -4.84 -5.40
CA THR A 339 8.15 -4.73 -5.85
C THR A 339 8.28 -3.67 -6.93
N ILE A 340 7.41 -3.73 -7.95
CA ILE A 340 7.37 -2.72 -9.00
C ILE A 340 7.14 -1.33 -8.42
N LYS A 341 6.19 -1.19 -7.48
CA LYS A 341 5.89 0.11 -6.87
C LYS A 341 7.08 0.66 -6.10
N ILE A 342 7.76 -0.17 -5.32
CA ILE A 342 8.93 0.24 -4.53
C ILE A 342 10.09 0.65 -5.44
N PHE A 343 10.34 -0.05 -6.54
CA PHE A 343 11.34 0.38 -7.52
C PHE A 343 11.03 1.75 -8.12
N ILE A 344 9.75 2.01 -8.41
CA ILE A 344 9.29 3.34 -8.83
C ILE A 344 9.56 4.37 -7.72
N ASP A 345 9.27 4.05 -6.45
CA ASP A 345 9.51 4.97 -5.34
C ASP A 345 10.97 5.32 -5.10
N VAL A 346 11.90 4.37 -5.29
CA VAL A 346 13.34 4.65 -5.17
C VAL A 346 13.76 5.78 -6.12
N PHE A 347 13.16 5.83 -7.32
CA PHE A 347 13.52 6.82 -8.33
C PHE A 347 12.95 8.22 -8.06
N ILE A 348 12.01 8.41 -7.13
CA ILE A 348 11.44 9.76 -6.89
C ILE A 348 12.49 10.73 -6.34
N GLY A 349 13.45 10.24 -5.56
CA GLY A 349 14.57 11.03 -5.06
C GLY A 349 15.47 11.53 -6.20
N ILE A 350 15.78 10.64 -7.14
CA ILE A 350 16.58 10.95 -8.34
C ILE A 350 15.82 11.93 -9.23
N TRP A 351 14.54 11.68 -9.49
CA TRP A 351 13.72 12.52 -10.36
C TRP A 351 13.50 13.92 -9.79
N SER A 352 13.24 14.03 -8.48
CA SER A 352 13.11 15.32 -7.81
C SER A 352 14.41 16.14 -7.90
N PHE A 353 15.56 15.48 -7.87
CA PHE A 353 16.86 16.13 -8.08
C PHE A 353 17.01 16.63 -9.52
N VAL A 354 16.71 15.79 -10.52
CA VAL A 354 16.74 16.17 -11.94
C VAL A 354 15.84 17.38 -12.19
N LEU A 355 14.60 17.35 -11.71
CA LEU A 355 13.68 18.48 -11.86
C LEU A 355 14.15 19.73 -11.14
N ALA A 356 14.73 19.61 -9.94
CA ALA A 356 15.30 20.75 -9.23
C ALA A 356 16.47 21.38 -9.99
N ILE A 357 17.35 20.57 -10.61
CA ILE A 357 18.42 21.07 -11.50
C ILE A 357 17.80 21.81 -12.67
N VAL A 358 16.91 21.15 -13.41
CA VAL A 358 16.29 21.73 -14.61
C VAL A 358 15.60 23.06 -14.27
N TRP A 359 14.88 23.12 -13.16
CA TRP A 359 14.19 24.34 -12.75
C TRP A 359 15.14 25.46 -12.36
N CYS A 360 16.16 25.18 -11.54
CA CYS A 360 17.09 26.21 -11.09
C CYS A 360 18.04 26.70 -12.20
N THR A 361 18.34 25.86 -13.19
CA THR A 361 19.31 26.17 -14.25
C THR A 361 18.66 26.74 -15.51
N PHE A 362 17.52 26.19 -15.93
CA PHE A 362 16.92 26.52 -17.24
C PHE A 362 15.57 27.26 -17.15
N ILE A 363 14.86 27.23 -16.02
CA ILE A 363 13.53 27.85 -15.90
C ILE A 363 13.57 29.11 -15.04
N ASP A 364 14.05 29.00 -13.81
CA ASP A 364 14.22 30.09 -12.83
C ASP A 364 15.71 30.30 -12.51
N SER A 365 16.49 30.62 -13.56
CA SER A 365 17.92 30.92 -13.40
C SER A 365 18.10 32.25 -12.67
N LYS A 366 18.42 32.19 -11.38
CA LYS A 366 18.82 33.35 -10.56
C LYS A 366 20.33 33.27 -10.29
N PRO A 367 21.12 34.35 -10.54
CA PRO A 367 22.56 34.34 -10.30
C PRO A 367 22.89 33.93 -8.85
N GLY A 368 23.80 32.98 -8.67
CA GLY A 368 24.35 32.58 -7.37
C GLY A 368 23.60 31.50 -6.58
N GLN A 369 22.46 30.98 -7.05
CA GLN A 369 21.80 29.84 -6.37
C GLN A 369 22.36 28.49 -6.86
N ARG A 370 23.22 27.86 -6.04
CA ARG A 370 23.60 26.44 -6.20
C ARG A 370 22.71 25.54 -5.36
N MET A 371 22.31 24.40 -5.92
CA MET A 371 21.50 23.42 -5.21
C MET A 371 22.35 22.60 -4.22
N LYS A 372 21.81 22.31 -3.04
CA LYS A 372 22.50 21.50 -2.02
C LYS A 372 22.08 20.03 -2.14
N PHE A 373 23.04 19.12 -2.23
CA PHE A 373 22.81 17.66 -2.29
C PHE A 373 22.00 17.13 -1.09
N SER A 374 22.11 17.76 0.09
CA SER A 374 21.30 17.43 1.26
C SER A 374 19.79 17.59 1.04
N ALA A 375 19.38 18.49 0.14
CA ALA A 375 17.97 18.66 -0.21
C ALA A 375 17.38 17.45 -0.96
N VAL A 376 18.22 16.61 -1.57
CA VAL A 376 17.82 15.37 -2.27
C VAL A 376 17.60 14.25 -1.27
N LEU A 377 18.56 14.05 -0.37
CA LEU A 377 18.47 13.04 0.69
C LEU A 377 17.30 13.30 1.64
N ASP A 378 16.91 14.56 1.83
CA ASP A 378 15.72 14.93 2.60
C ASP A 378 14.39 14.48 1.95
N ARG A 379 14.38 14.17 0.65
CA ARG A 379 13.17 13.82 -0.12
C ARG A 379 13.03 12.34 -0.42
N PHE A 380 14.07 11.54 -0.16
CA PHE A 380 14.00 10.09 -0.34
C PHE A 380 13.00 9.46 0.63
N PRO A 381 12.02 8.65 0.15
CA PRO A 381 11.04 8.01 1.02
C PRO A 381 11.72 7.05 2.00
N ARG A 382 11.57 7.28 3.29
CA ARG A 382 12.30 6.53 4.32
C ARG A 382 11.72 5.14 4.54
N PHE A 383 10.42 4.96 4.34
CA PHE A 383 9.78 3.64 4.46
C PHE A 383 10.32 2.62 3.43
N VAL A 384 10.72 3.08 2.23
CA VAL A 384 11.35 2.24 1.19
C VAL A 384 12.63 1.60 1.71
N LEU A 385 13.45 2.37 2.44
CA LEU A 385 14.65 1.84 3.07
C LEU A 385 14.31 0.74 4.07
N GLY A 386 13.23 0.91 4.85
CA GLY A 386 12.76 -0.11 5.78
C GLY A 386 12.33 -1.40 5.09
N TYR A 387 11.60 -1.30 3.98
CA TYR A 387 11.26 -2.48 3.15
C TYR A 387 12.52 -3.20 2.65
N VAL A 388 13.47 -2.46 2.06
CA VAL A 388 14.71 -3.06 1.52
C VAL A 388 15.52 -3.73 2.62
N ILE A 389 15.66 -3.08 3.78
CA ILE A 389 16.37 -3.63 4.93
C ILE A 389 15.71 -4.93 5.40
N THR A 390 14.41 -4.90 5.69
CA THR A 390 13.69 -6.08 6.21
C THR A 390 13.67 -7.22 5.21
N PHE A 391 13.51 -6.92 3.92
CA PHE A 391 13.60 -7.89 2.83
C PHE A 391 14.97 -8.57 2.76
N LEU A 392 16.04 -7.77 2.68
CA LEU A 392 17.40 -8.32 2.56
C LEU A 392 17.83 -9.09 3.80
N VAL A 393 17.47 -8.62 5.00
CA VAL A 393 17.76 -9.33 6.26
C VAL A 393 17.05 -10.68 6.29
N MET A 394 15.74 -10.72 6.00
CA MET A 394 14.98 -11.98 6.01
C MET A 394 15.42 -12.93 4.91
N LEU A 395 15.70 -12.40 3.71
CA LEU A 395 16.23 -13.19 2.60
C LEU A 395 17.56 -13.84 2.98
N ALA A 396 18.50 -13.05 3.51
CA ALA A 396 19.83 -13.54 3.89
C ALA A 396 19.72 -14.62 4.98
N LEU A 397 18.91 -14.40 6.01
CA LEU A 397 18.72 -15.37 7.10
C LEU A 397 18.05 -16.66 6.61
N CYS A 398 16.97 -16.54 5.85
CA CYS A 398 16.23 -17.71 5.36
C CYS A 398 17.04 -18.50 4.30
N ALA A 399 17.92 -17.84 3.55
CA ALA A 399 18.81 -18.49 2.60
C ALA A 399 19.88 -19.38 3.27
N MET A 400 20.08 -19.27 4.58
CA MET A 400 21.05 -20.11 5.33
C MET A 400 20.57 -21.55 5.54
N GLY A 401 19.28 -21.84 5.36
CA GLY A 401 18.77 -23.22 5.37
C GLY A 401 17.31 -23.37 5.81
N PRO A 402 16.74 -24.58 5.70
CA PRO A 402 15.31 -24.84 5.93
C PRO A 402 14.82 -24.49 7.33
N ASP A 403 15.65 -24.65 8.37
CA ASP A 403 15.26 -24.30 9.73
C ASP A 403 15.13 -22.79 9.93
N MET A 404 15.96 -22.00 9.24
CA MET A 404 15.82 -20.54 9.23
C MET A 404 14.55 -20.10 8.47
N VAL A 405 14.14 -20.84 7.44
CA VAL A 405 12.85 -20.60 6.76
C VAL A 405 11.67 -20.85 7.72
N LYS A 406 11.72 -21.88 8.56
CA LYS A 406 10.68 -22.14 9.58
C LYS A 406 10.61 -20.99 10.60
N LEU A 407 11.76 -20.54 11.09
CA LEU A 407 11.84 -19.38 12.00
C LEU A 407 11.33 -18.11 11.32
N GLY A 408 11.68 -17.90 10.05
CA GLY A 408 11.16 -16.81 9.25
C GLY A 408 9.63 -16.87 9.10
N LYS A 409 9.07 -18.05 8.86
CA LYS A 409 7.62 -18.30 8.81
C LYS A 409 6.94 -17.97 10.16
N ALA A 410 7.59 -18.27 11.29
CA ALA A 410 7.10 -17.88 12.62
C ALA A 410 7.15 -16.36 12.83
N THR A 411 8.25 -15.68 12.47
CA THR A 411 8.38 -14.22 12.53
C THR A 411 7.27 -13.51 11.74
N ILE A 412 6.95 -14.00 10.54
CA ILE A 412 5.94 -13.37 9.67
C ILE A 412 4.50 -13.68 10.12
N ALA A 413 4.26 -14.73 10.91
CA ALA A 413 2.93 -15.03 11.45
C ALA A 413 2.44 -13.93 12.41
N GLY A 414 3.31 -13.50 13.33
CA GLY A 414 3.00 -12.39 14.25
C GLY A 414 2.99 -11.04 13.53
N THR A 415 4.08 -10.72 12.81
CA THR A 415 4.19 -9.40 12.14
C THR A 415 3.18 -9.23 10.99
N GLY A 416 2.83 -10.31 10.29
CA GLY A 416 1.81 -10.32 9.24
C GLY A 416 0.41 -9.97 9.73
N THR A 417 0.08 -10.31 10.98
CA THR A 417 -1.19 -9.90 11.61
C THR A 417 -1.26 -8.37 11.74
N PHE A 418 -0.20 -7.74 12.24
CA PHE A 418 -0.11 -6.27 12.31
C PHE A 418 -0.14 -5.65 10.91
N ARG A 419 0.54 -6.24 9.93
CA ARG A 419 0.49 -5.79 8.53
C ARG A 419 -0.94 -5.76 8.00
N GLY A 420 -1.71 -6.85 8.19
CA GLY A 420 -3.11 -6.93 7.78
C GLY A 420 -3.98 -5.86 8.46
N ILE A 421 -3.76 -5.62 9.76
CA ILE A 421 -4.48 -4.58 10.51
C ILE A 421 -4.15 -3.18 9.96
N PHE A 422 -2.87 -2.88 9.74
CA PHE A 422 -2.48 -1.60 9.17
C PHE A 422 -3.00 -1.41 7.74
N PHE A 423 -3.07 -2.48 6.94
CA PHE A 423 -3.75 -2.42 5.65
C PHE A 423 -5.23 -2.08 5.82
N VAL A 424 -6.01 -2.79 6.64
CA VAL A 424 -7.45 -2.46 6.74
C VAL A 424 -7.69 -1.06 7.31
N LEU A 425 -6.86 -0.60 8.25
CA LEU A 425 -6.87 0.78 8.74
C LEU A 425 -6.59 1.79 7.62
N THR A 426 -5.60 1.52 6.76
CA THR A 426 -5.32 2.36 5.58
C THR A 426 -6.57 2.46 4.70
N PHE A 427 -7.20 1.35 4.33
CA PHE A 427 -8.30 1.37 3.37
C PHE A 427 -9.52 2.11 3.93
N PHE A 428 -9.86 1.85 5.18
CA PHE A 428 -10.94 2.56 5.85
C PHE A 428 -10.66 4.07 5.88
N THR A 429 -9.47 4.47 6.33
CA THR A 429 -9.12 5.88 6.46
C THR A 429 -8.96 6.59 5.12
N ILE A 430 -8.46 5.92 4.07
CA ILE A 430 -8.48 6.40 2.68
C ILE A 430 -9.92 6.70 2.25
N GLY A 431 -10.86 5.78 2.53
CA GLY A 431 -12.26 5.96 2.19
C GLY A 431 -12.85 7.19 2.88
N VAL A 432 -12.61 7.36 4.18
CA VAL A 432 -13.16 8.50 4.95
C VAL A 432 -12.63 9.84 4.45
N VAL A 433 -11.36 9.92 4.07
CA VAL A 433 -10.79 11.19 3.55
C VAL A 433 -11.20 11.50 2.11
N SER A 434 -11.74 10.53 1.38
CA SER A 434 -12.17 10.67 -0.03
C SER A 434 -13.52 11.40 -0.16
N ASN A 435 -13.56 12.69 0.21
CA ASN A 435 -14.77 13.51 0.10
C ASN A 435 -14.92 14.12 -1.31
N PHE A 436 -15.75 13.52 -2.14
CA PHE A 436 -15.94 13.92 -3.54
C PHE A 436 -16.57 15.31 -3.69
N LYS A 437 -17.48 15.69 -2.78
CA LYS A 437 -18.16 17.00 -2.82
C LYS A 437 -17.18 18.15 -2.59
N LYS A 438 -16.30 18.00 -1.61
CA LYS A 438 -15.26 18.99 -1.29
C LYS A 438 -14.29 19.16 -2.46
N LEU A 439 -13.88 18.06 -3.08
CA LEU A 439 -12.97 18.08 -4.24
C LEU A 439 -13.59 18.77 -5.45
N TRP A 440 -14.89 18.56 -5.70
CA TRP A 440 -15.60 19.25 -6.78
C TRP A 440 -15.70 20.76 -6.53
N ALA A 441 -15.95 21.16 -5.27
CA ALA A 441 -16.00 22.57 -4.87
C ALA A 441 -14.65 23.29 -4.97
N GLU A 442 -13.52 22.58 -4.89
CA GLU A 442 -12.17 23.14 -5.03
C GLU A 442 -11.74 23.37 -6.50
N GLY A 443 -12.64 23.20 -7.47
CA GLY A 443 -12.36 23.53 -8.88
C GLY A 443 -11.49 22.50 -9.62
N ILE A 444 -11.48 21.25 -9.15
CA ILE A 444 -10.65 20.16 -9.66
C ILE A 444 -10.99 19.71 -11.10
N GLY A 445 -12.12 20.13 -11.68
CA GLY A 445 -12.64 19.60 -12.95
C GLY A 445 -11.61 19.46 -14.08
N LYS A 446 -10.77 20.48 -14.30
CA LYS A 446 -9.70 20.42 -15.33
C LYS A 446 -8.56 19.47 -14.96
N LEU A 447 -8.18 19.37 -13.69
CA LEU A 447 -7.16 18.44 -13.21
C LEU A 447 -7.67 16.99 -13.31
N ALA A 448 -8.93 16.76 -12.91
CA ALA A 448 -9.59 15.46 -13.06
C ALA A 448 -9.68 15.05 -14.52
N ALA A 449 -10.01 15.97 -15.44
CA ALA A 449 -10.05 15.67 -16.86
C ALA A 449 -8.68 15.21 -17.41
N VAL A 450 -7.58 15.88 -17.03
CA VAL A 450 -6.23 15.41 -17.39
C VAL A 450 -5.99 14.02 -16.83
N TYR A 451 -6.34 13.79 -15.57
CA TYR A 451 -6.15 12.49 -14.92
C TYR A 451 -6.90 11.39 -15.67
N ILE A 452 -8.20 11.58 -15.96
CA ILE A 452 -9.04 10.62 -16.68
C ILE A 452 -8.44 10.31 -18.05
N VAL A 453 -8.11 11.34 -18.82
CA VAL A 453 -7.55 11.16 -20.17
C VAL A 453 -6.23 10.42 -20.13
N CYS A 454 -5.34 10.75 -19.19
CA CYS A 454 -4.06 10.07 -19.08
C CYS A 454 -4.20 8.63 -18.57
N LEU A 455 -5.01 8.44 -17.53
CA LEU A 455 -5.22 7.15 -16.88
C LEU A 455 -5.83 6.14 -17.85
N PHE A 456 -7.02 6.45 -18.38
CA PHE A 456 -7.77 5.57 -19.26
C PHE A 456 -7.28 5.62 -20.71
N GLY A 457 -6.63 6.70 -21.13
CA GLY A 457 -6.12 6.83 -22.49
C GLY A 457 -4.84 6.05 -22.72
N PHE A 458 -3.89 6.03 -21.77
CA PHE A 458 -2.62 5.33 -21.98
C PHE A 458 -2.00 4.65 -20.77
N ILE A 459 -2.15 5.15 -19.54
CA ILE A 459 -1.44 4.57 -18.38
C ILE A 459 -1.88 3.13 -18.13
N ILE A 460 -3.20 2.89 -18.10
CA ILE A 460 -3.74 1.55 -17.90
C ILE A 460 -3.24 0.58 -18.98
N TRP A 461 -3.22 1.02 -20.24
CA TRP A 461 -2.90 0.17 -21.38
C TRP A 461 -1.41 -0.09 -21.55
N ILE A 462 -0.60 0.95 -21.42
CA ILE A 462 0.86 0.83 -21.48
C ILE A 462 1.33 -0.02 -20.28
N GLY A 463 0.79 0.22 -19.08
CA GLY A 463 1.08 -0.59 -17.91
C GLY A 463 0.73 -2.06 -18.10
N LEU A 464 -0.41 -2.35 -18.74
CA LEU A 464 -0.79 -3.72 -19.08
C LEU A 464 0.17 -4.32 -20.11
N PHE A 465 0.48 -3.59 -21.18
CA PHE A 465 1.37 -4.04 -22.24
C PHE A 465 2.77 -4.36 -21.71
N ILE A 466 3.34 -3.50 -20.86
CA ILE A 466 4.67 -3.72 -20.27
C ILE A 466 4.62 -4.88 -19.26
N SER A 467 3.58 -4.95 -18.44
CA SER A 467 3.35 -6.10 -17.56
C SER A 467 3.31 -7.40 -18.35
N TRP A 468 2.65 -7.40 -19.51
CA TRP A 468 2.58 -8.56 -20.39
C TRP A 468 3.95 -8.90 -20.99
N LEU A 469 4.63 -7.90 -21.58
CA LEU A 469 5.94 -8.07 -22.20
C LEU A 469 6.94 -8.73 -21.27
N PHE A 470 6.92 -8.33 -20.00
CA PHE A 470 7.87 -8.84 -19.01
C PHE A 470 7.37 -10.09 -18.29
N PHE A 471 6.11 -10.16 -17.86
CA PHE A 471 5.65 -11.21 -16.95
C PHE A 471 4.80 -12.30 -17.60
N HIS A 472 4.52 -12.22 -18.91
CA HIS A 472 3.76 -13.24 -19.60
C HIS A 472 4.38 -14.64 -19.43
N GLY A 473 3.54 -15.62 -19.12
CA GLY A 473 3.95 -17.01 -18.90
C GLY A 473 4.55 -17.29 -17.53
N VAL A 474 4.86 -16.27 -16.72
CA VAL A 474 5.38 -16.48 -15.36
C VAL A 474 4.21 -16.65 -14.40
N LYS A 475 4.24 -17.76 -13.64
CA LYS A 475 3.17 -18.17 -12.72
C LYS A 475 3.71 -18.32 -11.30
N PRO A 476 2.91 -17.98 -10.27
CA PRO A 476 3.21 -18.34 -8.89
C PRO A 476 3.40 -19.86 -8.75
N PRO A 477 4.21 -20.28 -7.77
CA PRO A 477 4.24 -21.69 -7.35
C PRO A 477 2.83 -22.17 -6.95
N VAL A 478 2.59 -23.46 -7.15
CA VAL A 478 1.37 -24.14 -6.67
C VAL A 478 1.58 -24.53 -5.21
N ALA A 479 0.54 -24.36 -4.38
CA ALA A 479 0.52 -24.61 -2.95
C ALA A 479 0.31 -26.09 -2.62
#